data_AF-A0A368F2E1-F1
#
_entry.id   AF-A0A368F2E1-F1
#
_cell.length_a   1.000
_cell.length_b   1.000
_cell.length_c   1.000
_cell.angle_alpha   90.00
_cell.angle_beta   90.00
_cell.angle_gamma   90.00
#
_symmetry.space_group_name_H-M   'P 1'
#
loop_
_entity.id
_entity.type
_entity.pdbx_description
1 polymer ?
#
loop_
_entity_poly.entity_id
_entity_poly.type
_entity_poly.pdbx_seq_one_letter_code
_entity_poly.pdbx_strand_id
1 'polypeptide(L)'
;MIEGLNDESTQCMNILTDYLPFGAGYVYVKSLKNRDKLYDDVKNYTDLMVQSLQDIIKHQHWMTPETKEIALERADEIQKNLGWPRELFGNFEDSVAVDTYHRDDYFVIIDAYNRNKEDFYTIMKILKTGLRNREEIRKLSEKPDRLNKGWNKPETSFDEKEAIRRANIDI
;
A
#
# COMPACT_ATOMS: atom_id res chain seq x y z
N MET A 1 4.91 7.86 19.69
CA MET A 1 3.86 7.34 20.60
C MET A 1 2.69 8.31 20.48
N ILE A 2 1.57 7.89 19.89
CA ILE A 2 0.37 8.72 19.87
C ILE A 2 -0.31 8.49 21.22
N GLU A 3 -0.35 9.52 22.07
CA GLU A 3 -1.04 9.46 23.36
C GLU A 3 -2.54 9.21 23.11
N GLY A 4 -3.11 8.16 23.71
CA GLY A 4 -4.56 7.95 23.79
C GLY A 4 -5.15 6.68 23.19
N LEU A 5 -4.38 5.81 22.54
CA LEU A 5 -4.86 4.48 22.13
C LEU A 5 -4.47 3.43 23.16
N ASN A 6 -5.45 2.72 23.72
CA ASN A 6 -5.18 1.48 24.44
C ASN A 6 -4.76 0.38 23.44
N ASP A 7 -4.09 -0.66 23.93
CA ASP A 7 -3.57 -1.76 23.10
C ASP A 7 -4.67 -2.40 22.22
N GLU A 8 -5.87 -2.56 22.77
CA GLU A 8 -7.04 -3.10 22.06
C GLU A 8 -7.47 -2.25 20.85
N SER A 9 -7.54 -0.93 20.98
CA SER A 9 -7.90 -0.04 19.87
C SER A 9 -6.84 -0.08 18.76
N THR A 10 -5.57 -0.20 19.15
CA THR A 10 -4.46 -0.36 18.20
C THR A 10 -4.58 -1.67 17.43
N GLN A 11 -4.92 -2.78 18.11
CA GLN A 11 -5.15 -4.07 17.46
C GLN A 11 -6.31 -4.03 16.46
N CYS A 12 -7.43 -3.38 16.81
CA CYS A 12 -8.56 -3.18 15.89
C CYS A 12 -8.17 -2.35 14.66
N MET A 13 -7.37 -1.29 14.85
CA MET A 13 -6.86 -0.50 13.72
C MET A 13 -5.95 -1.31 12.82
N ASN A 14 -5.05 -2.13 13.40
CA ASN A 14 -4.17 -3.00 12.63
C ASN A 14 -4.96 -4.02 11.78
N ILE A 15 -6.05 -4.57 12.33
CA ILE A 15 -6.96 -5.45 11.59
C ILE A 15 -7.54 -4.73 10.37
N LEU A 16 -8.00 -3.49 10.53
CA LEU A 16 -8.56 -2.72 9.42
C LEU A 16 -7.51 -2.36 8.37
N THR A 17 -6.29 -1.99 8.78
CA THR A 17 -5.21 -1.70 7.83
C THR A 17 -4.73 -2.96 7.09
N ASP A 18 -4.77 -4.12 7.75
CA ASP A 18 -4.32 -5.38 7.16
C ASP A 18 -5.34 -5.96 6.17
N TYR A 19 -6.63 -5.86 6.48
CA TYR A 19 -7.68 -6.54 5.70
C TYR A 19 -8.58 -5.63 4.88
N LEU A 20 -8.63 -4.33 5.19
CA LEU A 20 -9.31 -3.30 4.39
C LEU A 20 -8.39 -2.08 4.17
N PRO A 21 -7.22 -2.31 3.56
CA PRO A 21 -6.17 -1.30 3.51
C PRO A 21 -6.58 0.02 2.84
N PHE A 22 -7.29 -0.06 1.70
CA PHE A 22 -7.72 1.13 0.97
C PHE A 22 -8.87 1.86 1.64
N GLY A 23 -9.74 1.15 2.36
CA GLY A 23 -10.76 1.79 3.19
C GLY A 23 -10.13 2.55 4.35
N ALA A 24 -9.24 1.91 5.12
CA ALA A 24 -8.52 2.55 6.21
C ALA A 24 -7.65 3.72 5.72
N GLY A 25 -6.92 3.52 4.62
CA GLY A 25 -6.08 4.54 4.00
C GLY A 25 -6.88 5.75 3.49
N TYR A 26 -8.06 5.53 2.90
CA TYR A 26 -8.93 6.62 2.43
C TYR A 26 -9.36 7.51 3.60
N VAL A 27 -9.84 6.91 4.68
CA VAL A 27 -10.26 7.64 5.89
C VAL A 27 -9.09 8.41 6.50
N TYR A 28 -7.92 7.76 6.60
CA TYR A 28 -6.71 8.39 7.13
C TYR A 28 -6.31 9.62 6.32
N VAL A 29 -6.13 9.49 5.00
CA VAL A 29 -5.69 10.60 4.16
C VAL A 29 -6.74 11.72 4.10
N LYS A 30 -8.03 11.37 4.04
CA LYS A 30 -9.12 12.35 4.07
C LYS A 30 -9.08 13.22 5.32
N SER A 31 -8.63 12.66 6.45
CA SER A 31 -8.53 13.38 7.72
C SER A 31 -7.38 14.40 7.79
N LEU A 32 -6.39 14.29 6.89
CA LEU A 32 -5.21 15.18 6.88
C LEU A 32 -5.56 16.55 6.29
N LYS A 33 -5.50 17.59 7.12
CA LYS A 33 -5.80 18.97 6.71
C LYS A 33 -4.83 19.54 5.66
N ASN A 34 -3.58 19.07 5.67
CA ASN A 34 -2.48 19.55 4.83
C ASN A 34 -2.00 18.49 3.83
N ARG A 35 -2.86 17.54 3.45
CA ARG A 35 -2.48 16.39 2.61
C ARG A 35 -1.79 16.79 1.30
N ASP A 36 -2.30 17.83 0.62
CA ASP A 36 -1.83 18.20 -0.71
C ASP A 36 -0.45 18.88 -0.61
N LYS A 37 -0.26 19.74 0.40
CA LYS A 37 1.06 20.30 0.73
C LYS A 37 2.07 19.22 1.09
N LEU A 38 1.69 18.26 1.94
CA LEU A 38 2.57 17.16 2.33
C LEU A 38 2.97 16.32 1.11
N TYR A 39 2.02 16.05 0.21
CA TYR A 39 2.31 15.37 -1.05
C TYR A 39 3.32 16.14 -1.90
N ASP A 40 3.12 17.44 -2.09
CA ASP A 40 4.00 18.28 -2.90
C ASP A 40 5.42 18.33 -2.32
N ASP A 41 5.54 18.46 -1.00
CA ASP A 41 6.83 18.42 -0.30
C ASP A 41 7.56 17.08 -0.53
N VAL A 42 6.87 15.95 -0.32
CA VAL A 42 7.43 14.60 -0.54
C VAL A 42 7.79 14.37 -2.01
N LYS A 43 6.97 14.88 -2.93
CA LYS A 43 7.26 14.82 -4.37
C LYS A 43 8.55 15.55 -4.70
N ASN A 44 8.71 16.78 -4.21
CA ASN A 44 9.92 17.57 -4.45
C ASN A 44 11.16 16.87 -3.88
N TYR A 45 11.09 16.33 -2.66
CA TYR A 45 12.20 15.56 -2.09
C TYR A 45 12.53 14.31 -2.92
N THR A 46 11.51 13.59 -3.38
CA THR A 46 11.70 12.40 -4.23
C THR A 46 12.37 12.76 -5.55
N ASP A 47 11.97 13.88 -6.16
CA ASP A 47 12.56 14.40 -7.40
C ASP A 47 14.06 14.72 -7.19
N LEU A 48 14.42 15.35 -6.07
CA LEU A 48 15.83 15.64 -5.70
C LEU A 48 16.65 14.37 -5.44
N MET A 49 16.05 13.34 -4.83
CA MET A 49 16.73 12.06 -4.60
C MET A 49 17.04 11.34 -5.91
N VAL A 50 16.10 11.34 -6.86
CA VAL A 50 16.33 10.77 -8.20
C VAL A 50 17.43 11.52 -8.94
N GLN A 51 17.45 12.86 -8.87
CA GLN A 51 18.53 13.66 -9.45
C GLN A 51 19.90 13.32 -8.82
N SER A 52 19.94 13.19 -7.49
CA SER A 52 21.16 12.81 -6.78
C SER A 52 21.66 11.42 -7.20
N LEU A 53 20.74 10.47 -7.39
CA LEU A 53 21.07 9.13 -7.91
C LEU A 53 21.67 9.21 -9.32
N GLN A 54 21.08 10.01 -10.20
CA GLN A 54 21.60 10.22 -11.56
C GLN A 54 23.01 10.80 -11.54
N ASP A 55 23.27 11.75 -10.64
CA ASP A 55 24.59 12.33 -10.48
C ASP A 55 25.62 11.32 -9.96
N ILE A 56 25.24 10.44 -9.03
CA ILE A 56 26.08 9.31 -8.61
C ILE A 56 26.40 8.40 -9.80
N ILE A 57 25.40 8.05 -10.62
CA ILE A 57 25.58 7.19 -11.81
C ILE A 57 26.56 7.82 -12.80
N LYS A 58 26.47 9.13 -13.03
CA LYS A 58 27.37 9.86 -13.94
C LYS A 58 28.83 9.80 -13.47
N HIS A 59 29.07 10.01 -12.18
CA HIS A 59 30.42 10.23 -11.64
C HIS A 59 31.17 8.97 -11.20
N GLN A 60 30.50 7.82 -11.00
CA GLN A 60 31.22 6.60 -10.63
C GLN A 60 32.15 6.09 -11.75
N HIS A 61 33.20 5.35 -11.37
CA HIS A 61 34.24 4.89 -12.28
C HIS A 61 34.16 3.39 -12.64
N TRP A 62 33.27 2.63 -12.02
CA TRP A 62 33.23 1.17 -12.13
C TRP A 62 32.28 0.66 -13.22
N MET A 63 31.37 1.49 -13.75
CA MET A 63 30.53 1.15 -14.89
C MET A 63 31.11 1.68 -16.20
N THR A 64 30.93 0.90 -17.26
CA THR A 64 31.21 1.32 -18.63
C THR A 64 30.26 2.44 -19.07
N PRO A 65 30.61 3.22 -20.11
CA PRO A 65 29.74 4.25 -20.66
C PRO A 65 28.35 3.72 -21.08
N GLU A 66 28.29 2.55 -21.71
CA GLU A 66 27.04 1.91 -22.14
C GLU A 66 26.12 1.58 -20.95
N THR A 67 26.66 0.97 -19.89
CA THR A 67 25.86 0.66 -18.70
C THR A 67 25.39 1.92 -17.98
N LYS A 68 26.18 3.02 -18.00
CA LYS A 68 25.74 4.31 -17.44
C LYS A 68 24.54 4.86 -18.19
N GLU A 69 24.53 4.81 -19.51
CA GLU A 69 23.44 5.29 -20.34
C GLU A 69 22.13 4.56 -20.01
N ILE A 70 22.15 3.22 -19.98
CA ILE A 70 21.00 2.39 -19.61
C ILE A 70 20.53 2.68 -18.18
N ALA A 71 21.46 2.88 -17.25
CA ALA A 71 21.12 3.18 -15.85
C ALA A 71 20.48 4.56 -15.69
N LEU A 72 20.91 5.55 -16.46
CA LEU A 72 20.31 6.89 -16.48
C LEU A 72 18.91 6.85 -17.09
N GLU A 73 18.71 6.14 -18.21
CA GLU A 73 17.40 5.92 -18.82
C GLU A 73 16.43 5.28 -17.82
N ARG A 74 16.88 4.22 -17.13
CA ARG A 74 16.06 3.58 -16.08
C ARG A 74 15.77 4.50 -14.90
N ALA A 75 16.71 5.37 -14.53
CA ALA A 75 16.50 6.35 -13.46
C ALA A 75 15.46 7.41 -13.85
N ASP A 76 15.44 7.84 -15.12
CA ASP A 76 14.42 8.76 -15.65
C ASP A 76 13.02 8.13 -15.65
N GLU A 77 12.93 6.81 -15.88
CA GLU A 77 11.66 6.07 -15.92
C GLU A 77 11.14 5.60 -14.55
N ILE A 78 11.79 5.97 -13.44
CA ILE A 78 11.35 5.60 -12.09
C ILE A 78 9.92 6.12 -11.85
N GLN A 79 9.00 5.18 -11.65
CA GLN A 79 7.62 5.48 -11.29
C GLN A 79 7.53 5.89 -9.81
N LYS A 80 6.83 6.99 -9.55
CA LYS A 80 6.74 7.61 -8.21
C LYS A 80 5.33 7.46 -7.66
N ASN A 81 5.07 6.33 -7.00
CA ASN A 81 3.81 6.07 -6.31
C ASN A 81 3.84 6.70 -4.91
N LEU A 82 3.57 8.01 -4.82
CA LEU A 82 3.65 8.78 -3.59
C LEU A 82 2.27 8.94 -2.92
N GLY A 83 2.22 8.75 -1.61
CA GLY A 83 1.00 8.96 -0.82
C GLY A 83 -0.08 7.92 -1.10
N TRP A 84 -1.12 8.30 -1.82
CA TRP A 84 -2.34 7.51 -2.02
C TRP A 84 -2.71 7.35 -3.50
N PRO A 85 -3.50 6.33 -3.86
CA PRO A 85 -3.92 6.11 -5.24
C PRO A 85 -4.95 7.15 -5.67
N ARG A 86 -4.50 8.18 -6.41
CA ARG A 86 -5.32 9.33 -6.82
C ARG A 86 -6.58 8.94 -7.59
N GLU A 87 -6.51 7.96 -8.48
CA GLU A 87 -7.68 7.48 -9.22
C GLU A 87 -8.72 6.79 -8.33
N LEU A 88 -8.27 6.11 -7.28
CA LEU A 88 -9.16 5.36 -6.39
C LEU A 88 -9.78 6.27 -5.33
N PHE A 89 -9.00 7.22 -4.79
CA PHE A 89 -9.45 8.10 -3.72
C PHE A 89 -10.04 9.42 -4.23
N GLY A 90 -9.77 9.77 -5.49
CA GLY A 90 -10.23 11.01 -6.10
C GLY A 90 -9.70 12.25 -5.38
N ASN A 91 -10.54 13.28 -5.32
CA ASN A 91 -10.30 14.53 -4.60
C ASN A 91 -10.89 14.52 -3.17
N PHE A 92 -11.40 13.37 -2.71
CA PHE A 92 -12.09 13.16 -1.43
C PHE A 92 -13.43 13.90 -1.27
N GLU A 93 -13.99 14.50 -2.32
CA GLU A 93 -15.33 15.10 -2.31
C GLU A 93 -16.41 14.02 -2.35
N ASP A 94 -16.17 12.92 -3.08
CA ASP A 94 -16.99 11.72 -3.08
C ASP A 94 -16.18 10.45 -2.79
N SER A 95 -16.90 9.36 -2.50
CA SER A 95 -16.34 8.03 -2.22
C SER A 95 -16.68 7.02 -3.32
N VAL A 96 -17.23 7.43 -4.46
CA VAL A 96 -17.83 6.50 -5.45
C VAL A 96 -16.80 5.49 -5.96
N ALA A 97 -15.60 5.95 -6.28
CA ALA A 97 -14.54 5.08 -6.80
C ALA A 97 -14.07 4.06 -5.76
N VAL A 98 -13.82 4.49 -4.51
CA VAL A 98 -13.40 3.60 -3.42
C VAL A 98 -14.53 2.67 -2.98
N ASP A 99 -15.77 3.13 -2.97
CA ASP A 99 -16.94 2.30 -2.65
C ASP A 99 -17.18 1.24 -3.72
N THR A 100 -17.08 1.63 -5.00
CA THR A 100 -17.18 0.68 -6.12
C THR A 100 -16.07 -0.36 -6.07
N TYR A 101 -14.86 0.04 -5.67
CA TYR A 101 -13.74 -0.88 -5.48
C TYR A 101 -14.03 -1.94 -4.40
N HIS A 102 -14.71 -1.58 -3.32
CA HIS A 102 -14.95 -2.51 -2.21
C HIS A 102 -16.33 -3.21 -2.26
N ARG A 103 -17.23 -2.78 -3.15
CA ARG A 103 -18.65 -3.16 -3.17
C ARG A 103 -18.87 -4.67 -3.10
N ASP A 104 -18.30 -5.41 -4.04
CA ASP A 104 -18.62 -6.84 -4.22
C ASP A 104 -18.02 -7.72 -3.11
N ASP A 105 -16.96 -7.25 -2.47
CA ASP A 105 -16.12 -8.06 -1.58
C ASP A 105 -16.33 -7.73 -0.09
N TYR A 106 -16.70 -6.49 0.23
CA TYR A 106 -16.74 -6.00 1.61
C TYR A 106 -18.10 -5.47 2.07
N PHE A 107 -19.00 -5.02 1.19
CA PHE A 107 -20.21 -4.27 1.64
C PHE A 107 -21.14 -5.09 2.55
N VAL A 108 -21.12 -6.41 2.43
CA VAL A 108 -21.85 -7.32 3.33
C VAL A 108 -21.46 -7.17 4.80
N ILE A 109 -20.32 -6.54 5.10
CA ILE A 109 -19.89 -6.16 6.46
C ILE A 109 -20.90 -5.23 7.14
N ILE A 110 -21.56 -4.34 6.39
CA ILE A 110 -22.52 -3.37 6.92
C ILE A 110 -23.75 -4.11 7.45
N ASP A 111 -24.29 -5.04 6.67
CA ASP A 111 -25.43 -5.86 7.07
C ASP A 111 -25.09 -6.77 8.24
N ALA A 112 -23.89 -7.37 8.24
CA ALA A 112 -23.41 -8.20 9.34
C ALA A 112 -23.28 -7.39 10.63
N TYR A 113 -22.68 -6.19 10.57
CA TYR A 113 -22.52 -5.29 11.70
C TYR A 113 -23.87 -4.83 12.26
N ASN A 114 -24.80 -4.45 11.39
CA ASN A 114 -26.14 -4.00 11.80
C ASN A 114 -26.97 -5.13 12.43
N ARG A 115 -26.74 -6.38 12.02
CA ARG A 115 -27.40 -7.55 12.61
C ARG A 115 -26.86 -7.88 14.00
N ASN A 116 -25.54 -7.93 14.16
CA ASN A 116 -24.90 -8.17 15.45
C ASN A 116 -23.52 -7.49 15.51
N LYS A 117 -23.43 -6.42 16.31
CA LYS A 117 -22.20 -5.62 16.46
C LYS A 117 -21.09 -6.36 17.21
N GLU A 118 -21.44 -7.39 17.98
CA GLU A 118 -20.50 -8.19 18.78
C GLU A 118 -19.98 -9.42 18.03
N ASP A 119 -20.54 -9.72 16.84
CA ASP A 119 -20.10 -10.86 16.02
C ASP A 119 -18.81 -10.53 15.25
N PHE A 120 -17.73 -10.38 16.00
CA PHE A 120 -16.40 -10.11 15.48
C PHE A 120 -15.93 -11.20 14.51
N TYR A 121 -16.29 -12.47 14.73
CA TYR A 121 -15.87 -13.58 13.87
C TYR A 121 -16.45 -13.47 12.47
N THR A 122 -17.73 -13.13 12.33
CA THR A 122 -18.34 -12.90 11.01
C THR A 122 -17.71 -11.72 10.30
N ILE A 123 -17.47 -10.62 11.02
CA ILE A 123 -16.79 -9.43 10.48
C ILE A 123 -15.38 -9.77 9.98
N MET A 124 -14.60 -10.47 10.81
CA MET A 124 -13.24 -10.91 10.47
C MET A 124 -13.23 -11.85 9.26
N LYS A 125 -14.21 -12.76 9.16
CA LYS A 125 -14.36 -13.65 8.00
C LYS A 125 -14.59 -12.85 6.73
N ILE A 126 -15.49 -11.86 6.76
CA ILE A 126 -15.78 -10.98 5.62
C ILE A 126 -14.51 -10.22 5.20
N LEU A 127 -13.81 -9.60 6.15
CA LEU A 127 -12.58 -8.86 5.90
C LEU A 127 -11.50 -9.72 5.22
N LYS A 128 -11.24 -10.92 5.76
CA LYS A 128 -10.26 -11.87 5.20
C LYS A 128 -10.64 -12.36 3.81
N THR A 129 -11.91 -12.73 3.62
CA THR A 129 -12.42 -13.16 2.31
C THR A 129 -12.36 -12.04 1.30
N GLY A 130 -12.73 -10.81 1.69
CA GLY A 130 -12.69 -9.64 0.83
C GLY A 130 -11.27 -9.34 0.36
N LEU A 131 -10.29 -9.37 1.27
CA LEU A 131 -8.87 -9.16 0.92
C LEU A 131 -8.40 -10.20 -0.09
N ARG A 132 -8.62 -11.49 0.21
CA ARG A 132 -8.20 -12.59 -0.67
C ARG A 132 -8.83 -12.48 -2.06
N ASN A 133 -10.11 -12.16 -2.14
CA ASN A 133 -10.78 -12.04 -3.43
C ASN A 133 -10.28 -10.83 -4.23
N ARG A 134 -10.22 -9.67 -3.57
CA ARG A 134 -9.93 -8.38 -4.22
C ARG A 134 -8.46 -8.20 -4.58
N GLU A 135 -7.58 -8.48 -3.62
CA GLU A 135 -6.16 -8.15 -3.71
C GLU A 135 -5.28 -9.31 -4.17
N GLU A 136 -5.72 -10.56 -3.98
CA GLU A 136 -4.92 -11.74 -4.37
C GLU A 136 -5.48 -12.40 -5.63
N ILE A 137 -6.74 -12.86 -5.59
CA ILE A 137 -7.29 -13.72 -6.65
C ILE A 137 -7.66 -12.93 -7.91
N ARG A 138 -8.39 -11.82 -7.78
CA ARG A 138 -8.83 -11.03 -8.95
C ARG A 138 -7.65 -10.41 -9.70
N LYS A 139 -6.57 -10.07 -8.98
CA LYS A 139 -5.34 -9.56 -9.56
C LYS A 139 -4.64 -10.54 -10.50
N LEU A 140 -4.89 -11.84 -10.39
CA LEU A 140 -4.34 -12.85 -11.31
C LEU A 140 -4.91 -12.74 -12.73
N SER A 141 -6.13 -12.22 -12.89
CA SER A 141 -6.78 -12.05 -14.20
C SER A 141 -6.73 -10.62 -14.73
N GLU A 142 -6.43 -9.64 -13.87
CA GLU A 142 -6.22 -8.25 -14.25
C GLU A 142 -4.83 -8.06 -14.91
N LYS A 143 -4.72 -7.10 -15.83
CA LYS A 143 -3.41 -6.73 -16.38
C LYS A 143 -2.58 -6.07 -15.28
N PRO A 144 -1.28 -6.38 -15.16
CA PRO A 144 -0.39 -5.67 -14.25
C PRO A 144 -0.39 -4.19 -14.58
N ASP A 145 -0.63 -3.37 -13.56
CA ASP A 145 -0.54 -1.92 -13.64
C ASP A 145 0.76 -1.47 -12.95
N ARG A 146 1.50 -0.51 -13.54
CA ARG A 146 2.72 0.04 -12.89
C ARG A 146 2.37 1.10 -11.85
N LEU A 147 1.14 1.61 -11.93
CA LEU A 147 0.47 2.37 -10.88
C LEU A 147 -0.24 1.43 -9.90
N ASN A 148 -0.09 0.09 -10.06
CA ASN A 148 -0.88 -0.87 -9.32
C ASN A 148 -0.70 -0.67 -7.81
N LYS A 149 -1.87 -0.67 -7.22
CA LYS A 149 -2.24 -0.31 -5.86
C LYS A 149 -1.98 -1.53 -4.98
N GLY A 150 -0.84 -2.18 -5.15
CA GLY A 150 -0.54 -3.42 -4.45
C GLY A 150 -0.26 -3.15 -2.98
N TRP A 151 -1.13 -3.63 -2.09
CA TRP A 151 -0.71 -3.90 -0.72
C TRP A 151 0.17 -5.13 -0.72
N ASN A 152 1.45 -4.93 -1.03
CA ASN A 152 2.45 -5.86 -0.57
C ASN A 152 2.61 -5.57 0.93
N LYS A 153 2.26 -6.54 1.78
CA LYS A 153 2.89 -6.57 3.12
C LYS A 153 4.38 -6.36 2.86
N PRO A 154 5.08 -5.49 3.61
CA PRO A 154 6.53 -5.42 3.51
C PRO A 154 6.99 -6.86 3.61
N GLU A 155 7.58 -7.37 2.53
CA GLU A 155 8.11 -8.71 2.54
C GLU A 155 9.02 -8.74 3.75
N THR A 156 8.76 -9.70 4.62
CA THR A 156 9.52 -9.94 5.82
C THR A 156 11.00 -9.75 5.49
N SER A 157 11.68 -8.96 6.33
CA SER A 157 13.07 -8.56 6.11
C SER A 157 13.92 -9.76 5.68
N PHE A 158 15.01 -9.52 4.95
CA PHE A 158 15.90 -10.58 4.49
C PHE A 158 16.24 -11.61 5.59
N ASP A 159 16.31 -11.15 6.84
CA ASP A 159 16.53 -11.95 8.05
C ASP A 159 15.39 -12.94 8.37
N GLU A 160 14.12 -12.57 8.18
CA GLU A 160 12.99 -13.49 8.35
C GLU A 160 12.86 -14.50 7.21
N LYS A 161 13.17 -14.08 5.97
CA LYS A 161 13.23 -15.01 4.83
C LYS A 161 14.34 -16.05 5.01
N GLU A 162 15.47 -15.64 5.56
CA GLU A 162 16.58 -16.53 5.92
C GLU A 162 16.19 -17.46 7.09
N ALA A 163 15.46 -16.96 8.09
CA ALA A 163 14.96 -17.76 9.21
C ALA A 163 13.95 -18.85 8.77
N ILE A 164 13.01 -18.50 7.89
CA ILE A 164 12.05 -19.46 7.30
C ILE A 164 12.77 -20.48 6.41
N ARG A 165 13.78 -20.03 5.65
CA ARG A 165 14.57 -20.94 4.81
C ARG A 165 15.36 -21.94 5.64
N ARG A 166 15.91 -21.53 6.79
CA ARG A 166 16.60 -22.43 7.73
C ARG A 166 15.65 -23.39 8.43
N ALA A 167 14.45 -22.94 8.81
CA ALA A 167 13.45 -23.80 9.44
C ALA A 167 12.90 -24.91 8.52
N ASN A 168 12.97 -24.73 7.20
CA ASN A 168 12.49 -25.70 6.20
C ASN A 168 13.57 -26.65 5.66
N ILE A 169 14.83 -26.55 6.12
CA ILE A 169 15.92 -27.45 5.73
C ILE A 169 16.09 -28.61 6.74
N ASP A 170 15.41 -28.54 7.90
CA ASP A 170 15.46 -29.56 8.94
C ASP A 170 14.32 -30.60 8.87
N ILE A 171 13.82 -30.93 7.66
CA ILE A 171 12.96 -32.10 7.39
C ILE A 171 13.59 -32.97 6.30
#